data_AF-A0A0H4LQQ6-F1
#
_entry.id   AF-A0A0H4LQQ6-F1
#
_cell.length_a   1.000
_cell.length_b   1.000
_cell.length_c   1.000
_cell.angle_alpha   90.00
_cell.angle_beta   90.00
_cell.angle_gamma   90.00
#
_symmetry.space_group_name_H-M   'P 1'
#
loop_
_entity.id
_entity.type
_entity.pdbx_description
1 polymer ?
#
loop_
_entity_poly.entity_id
_entity_poly.type
_entity_poly.pdbx_seq_one_letter_code
_entity_poly.pdbx_strand_id
1 'polypeptide(L)'
;FIGAYHMCAGEAATADLAFAAKHAGVIQMAEILPARRARGPNEPGGIKFGHFADMVQTDRKYPHDPARSSLEVVGAGTMLFDQIWLGSYMSGGVGFTQYATAAYTDNILDDYTYYGMDYIKDKYKVDWKNPSDKGLAKANQDVINDIATEVTLYGMEQYEQFPTALETHFGGSQRASVLAAAAGLSTAIATGNSNAGLNGWYLSMLLHKEGWSRLGFYGYDLQDRCGSANTESFRADEGAVGELRGA
;
A
#
# COMPACT_ATOMS: atom_id res chain seq x y z
N PHE A 1 -25.81 -28.85 -1.26
CA PHE A 1 -27.18 -28.71 -0.74
C PHE A 1 -28.10 -29.83 -1.21
N ILE A 2 -28.41 -29.95 -2.51
CA ILE A 2 -29.33 -30.99 -3.02
C ILE A 2 -29.03 -32.39 -2.47
N GLY A 3 -27.80 -32.90 -2.67
CA GLY A 3 -27.44 -34.24 -2.19
C GLY A 3 -27.34 -34.38 -0.66
N ALA A 4 -26.86 -33.35 0.04
CA ALA A 4 -26.62 -33.40 1.49
C ALA A 4 -27.91 -33.23 2.32
N TYR A 5 -28.91 -32.53 1.78
CA TYR A 5 -30.19 -32.25 2.45
C TYR A 5 -31.37 -32.96 1.78
N HIS A 6 -31.10 -33.89 0.85
CA HIS A 6 -32.11 -34.66 0.12
C HIS A 6 -33.21 -33.80 -0.52
N MET A 7 -32.84 -32.65 -1.08
CA MET A 7 -33.78 -31.75 -1.77
C MET A 7 -34.19 -32.32 -3.13
N CYS A 8 -35.30 -31.84 -3.69
CA CYS A 8 -35.66 -32.17 -5.07
C CYS A 8 -34.62 -31.58 -6.04
N ALA A 9 -34.16 -32.38 -7.01
CA ALA A 9 -33.12 -31.98 -7.94
C ALA A 9 -33.65 -30.99 -9.00
N GLY A 10 -33.57 -29.69 -8.70
CA GLY A 10 -34.01 -28.62 -9.61
C GLY A 10 -35.36 -27.99 -9.25
N GLU A 11 -35.72 -27.95 -7.96
CA GLU A 11 -36.90 -27.20 -7.49
C GLU A 11 -36.64 -25.71 -7.29
N ALA A 12 -37.70 -24.91 -7.10
CA ALA A 12 -37.62 -23.46 -6.94
C ALA A 12 -36.65 -23.02 -5.82
N ALA A 13 -36.62 -23.72 -4.68
CA ALA A 13 -35.68 -23.44 -3.59
C ALA A 13 -34.20 -23.58 -4.00
N THR A 14 -33.90 -24.34 -5.05
CA THR A 14 -32.53 -24.42 -5.61
C THR A 14 -32.09 -23.08 -6.21
N ALA A 15 -33.02 -22.28 -6.74
CA ALA A 15 -32.71 -20.96 -7.28
C ALA A 15 -32.32 -19.96 -6.18
N ASP A 16 -32.96 -20.02 -5.01
CA ASP A 16 -32.60 -19.20 -3.86
C ASP A 16 -31.17 -19.50 -3.40
N LEU A 17 -30.80 -20.79 -3.36
CA LEU A 17 -29.42 -21.22 -3.05
C LEU A 17 -28.43 -20.72 -4.12
N ALA A 18 -28.80 -20.75 -5.39
CA ALA A 18 -27.95 -20.25 -6.47
C ALA A 18 -27.75 -18.73 -6.38
N PHE A 19 -28.81 -17.97 -6.09
CA PHE A 19 -28.72 -16.52 -5.91
C PHE A 19 -27.88 -16.16 -4.66
N ALA A 20 -28.11 -16.84 -3.55
CA ALA A 20 -27.31 -16.68 -2.34
C ALA A 20 -25.83 -16.98 -2.58
N ALA A 21 -25.51 -18.11 -3.22
CA ALA A 21 -24.13 -18.53 -3.45
C ALA A 21 -23.38 -17.68 -4.49
N LYS A 22 -24.09 -16.99 -5.39
CA LYS A 22 -23.48 -16.24 -6.50
C LYS A 22 -23.60 -14.72 -6.40
N HIS A 23 -24.48 -14.21 -5.54
CA HIS A 23 -24.74 -12.78 -5.39
C HIS A 23 -24.94 -12.38 -3.93
N ALA A 24 -25.99 -12.87 -3.26
CA ALA A 24 -26.41 -12.28 -1.98
C ALA A 24 -25.48 -12.59 -0.79
N GLY A 25 -24.78 -13.72 -0.81
CA GLY A 25 -23.92 -14.18 0.28
C GLY A 25 -22.48 -14.46 -0.14
N VAL A 26 -22.08 -14.09 -1.35
CA VAL A 26 -20.71 -14.29 -1.83
C VAL A 26 -19.86 -13.07 -1.49
N ILE A 27 -18.65 -13.30 -1.00
CA ILE A 27 -17.62 -12.28 -0.86
C ILE A 27 -16.56 -12.58 -1.92
N GLN A 28 -16.49 -11.72 -2.93
CA GLN A 28 -15.45 -11.78 -3.96
C GLN A 28 -14.17 -11.14 -3.41
N MET A 29 -13.02 -11.52 -3.97
CA MET A 29 -11.73 -10.88 -3.65
C MET A 29 -11.67 -9.47 -4.24
N ALA A 30 -12.28 -9.30 -5.42
CA ALA A 30 -12.25 -8.08 -6.21
C ALA A 30 -13.54 -7.92 -7.01
N GLU A 31 -13.94 -6.66 -7.20
CA GLU A 31 -15.06 -6.28 -8.06
C GLU A 31 -14.63 -6.14 -9.53
N ILE A 32 -15.61 -6.04 -10.42
CA ILE A 32 -15.39 -5.84 -11.86
C ILE A 32 -14.68 -4.50 -12.18
N LEU A 33 -14.01 -4.44 -13.34
CA LEU A 33 -13.31 -3.23 -13.79
C LEU A 33 -14.00 -2.48 -14.93
N PRO A 34 -13.83 -1.14 -15.03
CA PRO A 34 -14.39 -0.33 -16.11
C PRO A 34 -13.90 -0.74 -17.50
N ALA A 35 -14.70 -0.41 -18.52
CA ALA A 35 -14.55 -0.90 -19.90
C ALA A 35 -13.14 -0.77 -20.51
N ARG A 36 -12.42 0.34 -20.24
CA ARG A 36 -11.06 0.55 -20.79
C ARG A 36 -10.06 -0.52 -20.33
N ARG A 37 -10.31 -1.13 -19.18
CA ARG A 37 -9.51 -2.20 -18.57
C ARG A 37 -10.40 -3.36 -18.12
N ALA A 38 -11.38 -3.72 -18.95
CA ALA A 38 -12.47 -4.64 -18.64
C ALA A 38 -11.99 -6.02 -18.15
N ARG A 39 -12.35 -6.36 -16.92
CA ARG A 39 -12.11 -7.66 -16.26
C ARG A 39 -13.29 -8.01 -15.36
N GLY A 40 -13.54 -9.30 -15.20
CA GLY A 40 -14.52 -9.82 -14.26
C GLY A 40 -14.07 -9.69 -12.80
N PRO A 41 -14.86 -10.20 -11.84
CA PRO A 41 -14.47 -10.26 -10.44
C PRO A 41 -13.19 -11.11 -10.23
N ASN A 42 -12.54 -10.93 -9.08
CA ASN A 42 -11.34 -11.66 -8.64
C ASN A 42 -10.09 -11.45 -9.50
N GLU A 43 -10.03 -10.38 -10.27
CA GLU A 43 -8.83 -9.96 -11.01
C GLU A 43 -8.05 -8.89 -10.22
N PRO A 44 -6.71 -8.84 -10.31
CA PRO A 44 -5.88 -8.01 -9.43
C PRO A 44 -6.30 -6.55 -9.36
N GLY A 45 -6.68 -5.93 -10.48
CA GLY A 45 -7.03 -4.52 -10.52
C GLY A 45 -8.27 -4.14 -9.71
N GLY A 46 -9.14 -5.09 -9.35
CA GLY A 46 -10.33 -4.84 -8.53
C GLY A 46 -10.12 -5.11 -7.04
N ILE A 47 -8.94 -5.61 -6.65
CA ILE A 47 -8.61 -5.89 -5.25
C ILE A 47 -8.40 -4.57 -4.52
N LYS A 48 -9.10 -4.37 -3.41
CA LYS A 48 -8.91 -3.21 -2.54
C LYS A 48 -7.66 -3.39 -1.68
N PHE A 49 -6.97 -2.30 -1.36
CA PHE A 49 -5.73 -2.39 -0.59
C PHE A 49 -5.95 -2.99 0.81
N GLY A 50 -7.08 -2.68 1.47
CA GLY A 50 -7.44 -3.31 2.74
C GLY A 50 -7.65 -4.82 2.61
N HIS A 51 -8.43 -5.26 1.60
CA HIS A 51 -8.60 -6.70 1.33
C HIS A 51 -7.26 -7.39 1.04
N PHE A 52 -6.37 -6.72 0.29
CA PHE A 52 -5.05 -7.26 0.00
C PHE A 52 -4.19 -7.41 1.25
N ALA A 53 -4.20 -6.41 2.14
CA ALA A 53 -3.52 -6.49 3.42
C ALA A 53 -4.04 -7.67 4.25
N ASP A 54 -5.36 -7.89 4.30
CA ASP A 54 -5.98 -9.02 5.04
C ASP A 54 -5.65 -10.40 4.44
N MET A 55 -5.34 -10.48 3.15
CA MET A 55 -4.88 -11.72 2.52
C MET A 55 -3.50 -12.15 3.04
N VAL A 56 -2.64 -11.19 3.38
CA VAL A 56 -1.28 -11.44 3.88
C VAL A 56 -1.33 -11.79 5.37
N GLN A 57 -0.78 -12.95 5.73
CA GLN A 57 -0.96 -13.56 7.05
C GLN A 57 0.12 -13.19 8.07
N THR A 58 0.97 -12.21 7.76
CA THR A 58 2.12 -11.83 8.61
C THR A 58 1.66 -11.29 9.94
N ASP A 59 0.63 -10.45 9.96
CA ASP A 59 0.09 -9.86 11.18
C ASP A 59 -0.30 -10.92 12.23
N ARG A 60 -0.95 -12.01 11.78
CA ARG A 60 -1.31 -13.15 12.63
C ARG A 60 -0.10 -13.81 13.29
N LYS A 61 1.05 -13.81 12.63
CA LYS A 61 2.27 -14.48 13.10
C LYS A 61 3.18 -13.55 13.91
N TYR A 62 3.21 -12.26 13.58
CA TYR A 62 4.06 -11.26 14.19
C TYR A 62 3.26 -10.01 14.61
N PRO A 63 2.28 -10.14 15.52
CA PRO A 63 1.35 -9.05 15.88
C PRO A 63 2.01 -7.90 16.65
N HIS A 64 3.24 -8.09 17.13
CA HIS A 64 4.02 -7.10 17.87
C HIS A 64 5.10 -6.42 17.01
N ASP A 65 4.99 -6.57 15.69
CA ASP A 65 5.90 -5.99 14.71
C ASP A 65 5.11 -5.46 13.50
N PRO A 66 4.40 -4.32 13.67
CA PRO A 66 3.61 -3.72 12.62
C PRO A 66 4.45 -3.31 11.40
N ALA A 67 5.71 -2.91 11.60
CA ALA A 67 6.63 -2.61 10.50
C ALA A 67 6.84 -3.84 9.62
N ARG A 68 7.17 -4.99 10.22
CA ARG A 68 7.28 -6.26 9.48
C ARG A 68 5.98 -6.64 8.79
N SER A 69 4.86 -6.52 9.48
CA SER A 69 3.54 -6.83 8.91
C SER A 69 3.28 -6.00 7.66
N SER A 70 3.51 -4.69 7.72
CA SER A 70 3.38 -3.78 6.59
C SER A 70 4.39 -4.06 5.47
N LEU A 71 5.66 -4.36 5.78
CA LEU A 71 6.69 -4.66 4.78
C LEU A 71 6.36 -5.93 3.98
N GLU A 72 5.79 -6.95 4.62
CA GLU A 72 5.33 -8.16 3.94
C GLU A 72 4.11 -7.89 3.04
N VAL A 73 3.20 -7.00 3.46
CA VAL A 73 2.10 -6.50 2.60
C VAL A 73 2.66 -5.72 1.41
N VAL A 74 3.67 -4.88 1.61
CA VAL A 74 4.34 -4.15 0.51
C VAL A 74 4.99 -5.13 -0.47
N GLY A 75 5.78 -6.09 0.01
CA GLY A 75 6.45 -7.06 -0.87
C GLY A 75 5.47 -7.93 -1.67
N ALA A 76 4.41 -8.43 -1.02
CA ALA A 76 3.36 -9.15 -1.72
C ALA A 76 2.63 -8.24 -2.72
N GLY A 77 2.38 -6.99 -2.33
CA GLY A 77 1.64 -6.00 -3.10
C GLY A 77 2.37 -5.58 -4.36
N THR A 78 3.65 -5.22 -4.28
CA THR A 78 4.44 -4.85 -5.47
C THR A 78 4.63 -6.03 -6.41
N MET A 79 4.75 -7.25 -5.89
CA MET A 79 4.75 -8.45 -6.73
C MET A 79 3.43 -8.57 -7.52
N LEU A 80 2.28 -8.55 -6.84
CA LEU A 80 1.00 -8.73 -7.52
C LEU A 80 0.62 -7.53 -8.40
N PHE A 81 0.70 -6.31 -7.87
CA PHE A 81 0.23 -5.11 -8.53
C PHE A 81 1.22 -4.59 -9.58
N ASP A 82 2.53 -4.64 -9.34
CA ASP A 82 3.49 -4.13 -10.33
C ASP A 82 3.92 -5.21 -11.31
N GLN A 83 4.31 -6.39 -10.85
CA GLN A 83 4.87 -7.41 -11.76
C GLN A 83 3.79 -8.11 -12.58
N ILE A 84 2.70 -8.54 -11.94
CA ILE A 84 1.64 -9.29 -12.61
C ILE A 84 0.61 -8.33 -13.22
N TRP A 85 0.01 -7.45 -12.42
CA TRP A 85 -1.09 -6.62 -12.89
C TRP A 85 -0.61 -5.55 -13.87
N LEU A 86 0.22 -4.60 -13.44
CA LEU A 86 0.72 -3.54 -14.30
C LEU A 86 1.67 -4.08 -15.37
N GLY A 87 2.61 -4.95 -14.97
CA GLY A 87 3.69 -5.49 -15.79
C GLY A 87 3.29 -6.58 -16.78
N SER A 88 2.08 -7.15 -16.64
CA SER A 88 1.56 -8.15 -17.58
C SER A 88 0.17 -7.79 -18.07
N TYR A 89 -0.85 -7.80 -17.20
CA TYR A 89 -2.26 -7.60 -17.61
C TYR A 89 -2.50 -6.23 -18.27
N MET A 90 -1.80 -5.20 -17.82
CA MET A 90 -1.93 -3.83 -18.35
C MET A 90 -0.81 -3.41 -19.30
N SER A 91 0.20 -4.27 -19.52
CA SER A 91 1.29 -4.01 -20.45
C SER A 91 1.82 -5.31 -21.10
N GLY A 92 2.78 -5.99 -20.48
CA GLY A 92 3.44 -7.21 -20.98
C GLY A 92 4.89 -6.99 -21.44
N GLY A 93 5.54 -8.09 -21.86
CA GLY A 93 6.94 -8.08 -22.30
C GLY A 93 7.91 -8.42 -21.17
N VAL A 94 9.04 -7.69 -21.09
CA VAL A 94 10.03 -7.85 -20.00
C VAL A 94 9.40 -7.57 -18.63
N GLY A 95 8.43 -6.65 -18.58
CA GLY A 95 7.69 -6.33 -17.37
C GLY A 95 8.45 -5.44 -16.39
N PHE A 96 8.00 -5.46 -15.14
CA PHE A 96 8.36 -4.48 -14.10
C PHE A 96 9.06 -5.10 -12.90
N THR A 97 9.84 -6.16 -13.14
CA THR A 97 10.46 -6.95 -12.06
C THR A 97 11.22 -6.08 -11.06
N GLN A 98 12.13 -5.23 -11.56
CA GLN A 98 12.99 -4.42 -10.69
C GLN A 98 12.30 -3.17 -10.12
N TYR A 99 11.15 -2.74 -10.68
CA TYR A 99 10.32 -1.73 -10.00
C TYR A 99 9.79 -2.30 -8.68
N ALA A 100 9.33 -3.55 -8.71
CA ALA A 100 8.77 -4.21 -7.53
C ALA A 100 9.85 -4.68 -6.54
N THR A 101 10.94 -5.31 -7.02
CA THR A 101 11.97 -5.88 -6.13
C THR A 101 12.60 -4.83 -5.23
N ALA A 102 12.70 -3.58 -5.69
CA ALA A 102 13.23 -2.49 -4.87
C ALA A 102 12.51 -2.32 -3.52
N ALA A 103 11.26 -2.76 -3.41
CA ALA A 103 10.47 -2.69 -2.18
C ALA A 103 10.54 -3.97 -1.32
N TYR A 104 11.24 -5.02 -1.75
CA TYR A 104 11.33 -6.29 -1.00
C TYR A 104 12.70 -6.99 -1.09
N THR A 105 13.73 -6.33 -1.61
CA THR A 105 15.11 -6.85 -1.64
C THR A 105 16.06 -5.93 -0.88
N ASP A 106 17.20 -6.51 -0.52
CA ASP A 106 18.38 -5.79 0.00
C ASP A 106 18.16 -5.04 1.32
N ASN A 107 17.01 -5.24 1.97
CA ASN A 107 16.58 -4.62 3.22
C ASN A 107 16.64 -3.08 3.24
N ILE A 108 16.63 -2.43 2.06
CA ILE A 108 16.72 -0.97 1.98
C ILE A 108 15.43 -0.33 2.49
N LEU A 109 14.27 -0.84 2.07
CA LEU A 109 12.99 -0.35 2.58
C LEU A 109 12.80 -0.68 4.07
N ASP A 110 13.23 -1.88 4.48
CA ASP A 110 13.20 -2.32 5.87
C ASP A 110 13.97 -1.34 6.76
N ASP A 111 15.22 -1.04 6.40
CA ASP A 111 16.10 -0.12 7.14
C ASP A 111 15.42 1.24 7.37
N TYR A 112 14.90 1.85 6.30
CA TYR A 112 14.28 3.18 6.39
C TYR A 112 12.98 3.16 7.20
N THR A 113 12.23 2.06 7.11
CA THR A 113 10.99 1.88 7.87
C THR A 113 11.29 1.68 9.36
N TYR A 114 12.30 0.88 9.71
CA TYR A 114 12.69 0.67 11.11
C TYR A 114 13.35 1.90 11.73
N TYR A 115 14.11 2.69 10.96
CA TYR A 115 14.53 4.02 11.39
C TYR A 115 13.31 4.88 11.77
N GLY A 116 12.27 4.89 10.94
CA GLY A 116 11.01 5.56 11.24
C GLY A 116 10.32 5.04 12.50
N MET A 117 10.34 3.72 12.75
CA MET A 117 9.82 3.12 13.98
C MET A 117 10.56 3.60 15.23
N ASP A 118 11.88 3.70 15.17
CA ASP A 118 12.68 4.23 16.27
C ASP A 118 12.40 5.73 16.48
N TYR A 119 12.27 6.51 15.40
CA TYR A 119 11.93 7.93 15.49
C TYR A 119 10.58 8.18 16.17
N ILE A 120 9.51 7.47 15.78
CA ILE A 120 8.18 7.67 16.35
C ILE A 120 8.12 7.19 17.82
N LYS A 121 8.91 6.17 18.16
CA LYS A 121 9.06 5.73 19.54
C LYS A 121 9.77 6.78 20.39
N ASP A 122 10.85 7.35 19.88
CA ASP A 122 11.67 8.30 20.65
C ASP A 122 11.00 9.67 20.76
N LYS A 123 10.40 10.19 19.69
CA LYS A 123 9.81 11.53 19.68
C LYS A 123 8.36 11.55 20.16
N TYR A 124 7.53 10.65 19.64
CA TYR A 124 6.10 10.61 19.91
C TYR A 124 5.70 9.65 21.03
N LYS A 125 6.65 8.85 21.54
CA LYS A 125 6.41 7.85 22.60
C LYS A 125 5.40 6.78 22.19
N VAL A 126 5.30 6.51 20.88
CA VAL A 126 4.46 5.44 20.33
C VAL A 126 5.13 4.10 20.64
N ASP A 127 4.48 3.27 21.45
CA ASP A 127 4.92 1.89 21.69
C ASP A 127 4.43 0.97 20.56
N TRP A 128 5.08 1.08 19.40
CA TRP A 128 4.70 0.31 18.21
C TRP A 128 4.84 -1.21 18.38
N LYS A 129 5.59 -1.69 19.39
CA LYS A 129 5.69 -3.12 19.72
C LYS A 129 4.50 -3.64 20.52
N ASN A 130 3.77 -2.75 21.17
CA ASN A 130 2.51 -3.05 21.84
C ASN A 130 1.40 -2.14 21.28
N PRO A 131 0.96 -2.37 20.03
CA PRO A 131 -0.04 -1.53 19.38
C PRO A 131 -1.30 -1.40 20.24
N SER A 132 -1.77 -0.15 20.40
CA SER A 132 -3.02 0.14 21.09
C SER A 132 -3.62 1.44 20.57
N ASP A 133 -4.94 1.63 20.74
CA ASP A 133 -5.62 2.88 20.40
C ASP A 133 -5.18 4.08 21.27
N LYS A 134 -4.36 3.83 22.30
CA LYS A 134 -3.83 4.83 23.23
C LYS A 134 -2.36 5.08 22.94
N GLY A 135 -1.94 6.34 23.11
CA GLY A 135 -0.55 6.73 22.92
C GLY A 135 -0.15 6.90 21.44
N LEU A 136 -1.11 6.90 20.52
CA LEU A 136 -0.90 7.29 19.13
C LEU A 136 -0.70 8.80 19.01
N ALA A 137 0.12 9.22 18.06
CA ALA A 137 0.25 10.61 17.66
C ALA A 137 -1.06 11.08 17.00
N LYS A 138 -1.37 12.37 17.14
CA LYS A 138 -2.56 12.94 16.50
C LYS A 138 -2.38 12.94 14.98
N ALA A 139 -3.37 12.41 14.24
CA ALA A 139 -3.42 12.52 12.79
C ALA A 139 -3.70 13.98 12.37
N ASN A 140 -2.67 14.80 12.29
CA ASN A 140 -2.75 16.18 11.80
C ASN A 140 -1.52 16.54 10.93
N GLN A 141 -1.60 17.66 10.22
CA GLN A 141 -0.57 18.06 9.26
C GLN A 141 0.80 18.28 9.91
N ASP A 142 0.86 18.77 11.16
CA ASP A 142 2.15 19.00 11.84
C ASP A 142 2.89 17.68 12.10
N VAL A 143 2.18 16.65 12.57
CA VAL A 143 2.73 15.31 12.78
C VAL A 143 3.14 14.66 11.46
N ILE A 144 2.31 14.81 10.42
CA ILE A 144 2.61 14.29 9.08
C ILE A 144 3.86 14.97 8.52
N ASN A 145 3.94 16.31 8.60
CA ASN A 145 5.08 17.08 8.14
C ASN A 145 6.37 16.62 8.84
N ASP A 146 6.31 16.43 10.15
CA ASP A 146 7.46 16.03 10.94
C ASP A 146 7.97 14.63 10.59
N ILE A 147 7.11 13.61 10.72
CA ILE A 147 7.51 12.20 10.53
C ILE A 147 7.91 11.95 9.08
N ALA A 148 7.11 12.41 8.11
CA ALA A 148 7.40 12.15 6.71
C ALA A 148 8.66 12.90 6.27
N THR A 149 8.88 14.14 6.70
CA THR A 149 10.11 14.88 6.34
C THR A 149 11.34 14.19 6.91
N GLU A 150 11.34 13.82 8.20
CA GLU A 150 12.48 13.14 8.82
C GLU A 150 12.84 11.85 8.09
N VAL A 151 11.86 10.97 7.88
CA VAL A 151 12.10 9.64 7.30
C VAL A 151 12.50 9.76 5.82
N THR A 152 11.92 10.71 5.07
CA THR A 152 12.34 10.97 3.69
C THR A 152 13.79 11.48 3.64
N LEU A 153 14.16 12.44 4.49
CA LEU A 153 15.52 12.98 4.53
C LEU A 153 16.53 11.90 4.91
N TYR A 154 16.24 11.10 5.94
CA TYR A 154 17.08 9.96 6.32
C TYR A 154 17.33 9.02 5.13
N GLY A 155 16.27 8.57 4.45
CA GLY A 155 16.42 7.66 3.32
C GLY A 155 17.15 8.29 2.13
N MET A 156 16.96 9.59 1.87
CA MET A 156 17.73 10.32 0.85
C MET A 156 19.21 10.37 1.21
N GLU A 157 19.54 10.69 2.47
CA GLU A 157 20.91 10.68 2.97
C GLU A 157 21.54 9.29 2.87
N GLN A 158 20.79 8.21 3.12
CA GLN A 158 21.31 6.85 2.94
C GLN A 158 21.71 6.57 1.49
N TYR A 159 20.90 6.98 0.51
CA TYR A 159 21.29 6.86 -0.91
C TYR A 159 22.50 7.73 -1.28
N GLU A 160 22.68 8.89 -0.65
CA GLU A 160 23.83 9.78 -0.88
C GLU A 160 25.12 9.27 -0.22
N GLN A 161 25.01 8.73 1.00
CA GLN A 161 26.13 8.20 1.79
C GLN A 161 26.61 6.84 1.28
N PHE A 162 25.69 6.03 0.75
CA PHE A 162 25.98 4.69 0.24
C PHE A 162 25.72 4.61 -1.28
N PRO A 163 26.72 4.93 -2.13
CA PRO A 163 26.56 4.87 -3.58
C PRO A 163 26.08 3.51 -4.11
N THR A 164 26.39 2.41 -3.41
CA THR A 164 25.91 1.07 -3.75
C THR A 164 24.40 0.92 -3.60
N ALA A 165 23.77 1.60 -2.64
CA ALA A 165 22.32 1.63 -2.50
C ALA A 165 21.69 2.42 -3.66
N LEU A 166 22.30 3.55 -4.04
CA LEU A 166 21.87 4.34 -5.19
C LEU A 166 22.01 3.58 -6.51
N GLU A 167 23.06 2.76 -6.65
CA GLU A 167 23.27 1.89 -7.82
C GLU A 167 22.31 0.70 -7.84
N THR A 168 22.02 0.10 -6.68
CA THR A 168 21.02 -0.98 -6.55
C THR A 168 19.64 -0.48 -6.98
N HIS A 169 19.24 0.69 -6.48
CA HIS A 169 18.03 1.39 -6.91
C HIS A 169 18.35 2.48 -7.94
N PHE A 170 18.96 2.08 -9.06
CA PHE A 170 19.38 3.00 -10.13
C PHE A 170 18.23 3.82 -10.72
N GLY A 171 17.02 3.27 -10.76
CA GLY A 171 15.81 3.91 -11.24
C GLY A 171 15.23 4.89 -10.23
N GLY A 172 14.93 6.11 -10.66
CA GLY A 172 14.34 7.13 -9.80
C GLY A 172 13.02 6.69 -9.13
N SER A 173 12.17 5.95 -9.85
CA SER A 173 10.91 5.44 -9.32
C SER A 173 11.09 4.41 -8.22
N GLN A 174 12.15 3.58 -8.30
CA GLN A 174 12.46 2.61 -7.24
C GLN A 174 12.74 3.35 -5.93
N ARG A 175 13.59 4.38 -6.00
CA ARG A 175 13.91 5.23 -4.83
C ARG A 175 12.68 5.98 -4.35
N ALA A 176 11.88 6.53 -5.26
CA ALA A 176 10.67 7.25 -4.92
C ALA A 176 9.67 6.38 -4.16
N SER A 177 9.40 5.16 -4.64
CA SER A 177 8.55 4.18 -3.94
C SER A 177 9.09 3.85 -2.56
N VAL A 178 10.39 3.56 -2.44
CA VAL A 178 11.01 3.15 -1.16
C VAL A 178 10.96 4.28 -0.12
N LEU A 179 11.33 5.50 -0.51
CA LEU A 179 11.32 6.65 0.39
C LEU A 179 9.89 6.98 0.86
N ALA A 180 8.94 7.02 -0.07
CA ALA A 180 7.56 7.34 0.25
C ALA A 180 6.85 6.22 1.03
N ALA A 181 7.19 4.95 0.78
CA ALA A 181 6.71 3.81 1.55
C ALA A 181 7.17 3.93 3.01
N ALA A 182 8.47 4.15 3.25
CA ALA A 182 8.98 4.31 4.61
C ALA A 182 8.32 5.49 5.36
N ALA A 183 8.20 6.64 4.70
CA ALA A 183 7.55 7.83 5.27
C ALA A 183 6.05 7.61 5.57
N GLY A 184 5.33 6.99 4.62
CA GLY A 184 3.91 6.70 4.76
C GLY A 184 3.62 5.66 5.83
N LEU A 185 4.39 4.56 5.87
CA LEU A 185 4.27 3.52 6.91
C LEU A 185 4.55 4.09 8.29
N SER A 186 5.61 4.88 8.44
CA SER A 186 5.96 5.51 9.72
C SER A 186 4.86 6.43 10.22
N THR A 187 4.27 7.22 9.32
CA THR A 187 3.18 8.14 9.64
C THR A 187 1.89 7.39 9.98
N ALA A 188 1.55 6.34 9.23
CA ALA A 188 0.37 5.52 9.47
C ALA A 188 0.45 4.79 10.82
N ILE A 189 1.59 4.16 11.13
CA ILE A 189 1.81 3.43 12.38
C ILE A 189 1.80 4.39 13.58
N ALA A 190 2.41 5.57 13.44
CA ALA A 190 2.40 6.56 14.52
C ALA A 190 1.00 7.07 14.87
N THR A 191 0.12 7.19 13.87
CA THR A 191 -1.18 7.86 14.02
C THR A 191 -2.37 6.92 14.08
N GLY A 192 -2.20 5.65 13.70
CA GLY A 192 -3.30 4.70 13.49
C GLY A 192 -4.28 5.15 12.40
N ASN A 193 -3.80 5.90 11.39
CA ASN A 193 -4.64 6.47 10.35
C ASN A 193 -3.99 6.31 8.96
N SER A 194 -4.64 5.54 8.07
CA SER A 194 -4.15 5.24 6.73
C SER A 194 -4.04 6.47 5.82
N ASN A 195 -4.97 7.42 5.93
CA ASN A 195 -4.95 8.67 5.17
C ASN A 195 -3.82 9.61 5.63
N ALA A 196 -3.51 9.65 6.93
CA ALA A 196 -2.31 10.34 7.41
C ALA A 196 -1.05 9.72 6.80
N GLY A 197 -1.00 8.38 6.71
CA GLY A 197 0.03 7.65 5.98
C GLY A 197 0.13 8.06 4.51
N LEU A 198 -0.99 8.14 3.79
CA LEU A 198 -1.02 8.60 2.40
C LEU A 198 -0.52 10.04 2.24
N ASN A 199 -0.87 10.94 3.17
CA ASN A 199 -0.33 12.30 3.16
C ASN A 199 1.19 12.30 3.41
N GLY A 200 1.70 11.42 4.28
CA GLY A 200 3.14 11.21 4.46
C GLY A 200 3.83 10.71 3.18
N TRP A 201 3.23 9.76 2.47
CA TRP A 201 3.69 9.30 1.17
C TRP A 201 3.80 10.46 0.16
N TYR A 202 2.73 11.24 -0.01
CA TYR A 202 2.71 12.32 -1.00
C TYR A 202 3.67 13.45 -0.62
N LEU A 203 3.82 13.77 0.66
CA LEU A 203 4.82 14.75 1.11
C LEU A 203 6.24 14.27 0.80
N SER A 204 6.55 13.00 1.05
CA SER A 204 7.85 12.40 0.69
C SER A 204 8.16 12.57 -0.80
N MET A 205 7.18 12.37 -1.68
CA MET A 205 7.36 12.55 -3.12
C MET A 205 7.71 14.00 -3.49
N LEU A 206 7.08 14.98 -2.84
CA LEU A 206 7.36 16.40 -3.07
C LEU A 206 8.77 16.77 -2.58
N LEU A 207 9.14 16.34 -1.38
CA LEU A 207 10.47 16.61 -0.82
C LEU A 207 11.58 15.99 -1.67
N HIS A 208 11.42 14.73 -2.07
CA HIS A 208 12.37 14.03 -2.94
C HIS A 208 12.53 14.75 -4.28
N LYS A 209 11.42 15.16 -4.91
CA LYS A 209 11.45 15.88 -6.18
C LYS A 209 12.28 17.16 -6.10
N GLU A 210 12.08 17.96 -5.06
CA GLU A 210 12.81 19.21 -4.87
C GLU A 210 14.27 18.96 -4.44
N GLY A 211 14.52 17.98 -3.58
CA GLY A 211 15.86 17.69 -3.06
C GLY A 211 16.83 17.17 -4.13
N TRP A 212 16.37 16.35 -5.08
CA TRP A 212 17.22 15.83 -6.15
C TRP A 212 16.93 16.38 -7.55
N SER A 213 15.98 17.31 -7.68
CA SER A 213 15.51 17.84 -8.98
C SER A 213 15.08 16.72 -9.96
N ARG A 214 14.68 15.57 -9.42
CA ARG A 214 14.20 14.38 -10.15
C ARG A 214 13.35 13.53 -9.21
N LEU A 215 12.49 12.69 -9.78
CA LEU A 215 11.66 11.76 -9.02
C LEU A 215 11.65 10.39 -9.70
N GLY A 216 10.58 10.04 -10.43
CA GLY A 216 10.46 8.78 -11.16
C GLY A 216 10.44 8.96 -12.69
N PHE A 217 9.93 7.95 -13.37
CA PHE A 217 9.74 7.95 -14.83
C PHE A 217 8.69 8.99 -15.28
N TYR A 218 8.55 9.18 -16.60
CA TYR A 218 7.53 10.07 -17.15
C TYR A 218 6.11 9.60 -16.78
N GLY A 219 5.44 10.37 -15.91
CA GLY A 219 4.07 10.10 -15.49
C GLY A 219 4.01 9.26 -14.21
N TYR A 220 5.16 8.98 -13.60
CA TYR A 220 5.24 8.36 -12.27
C TYR A 220 4.42 9.16 -11.25
N ASP A 221 4.59 10.48 -11.23
CA ASP A 221 3.97 11.38 -10.26
C ASP A 221 2.56 11.85 -10.63
N LEU A 222 1.87 11.18 -11.56
CA LEU A 222 0.48 11.53 -11.88
C LEU A 222 -0.39 11.47 -10.62
N GLN A 223 -0.35 10.35 -9.91
CA GLN A 223 -1.09 10.20 -8.66
C GLN A 223 -0.51 11.09 -7.55
N ASP A 224 0.81 11.26 -7.49
CA ASP A 224 1.46 11.98 -6.40
C ASP A 224 1.22 13.49 -6.46
N ARG A 225 1.02 14.07 -7.66
CA ARG A 225 0.63 15.48 -7.83
C ARG A 225 -0.84 15.73 -7.52
N CYS A 226 -1.70 14.73 -7.70
CA CYS A 226 -3.11 14.78 -7.27
C CYS A 226 -3.29 14.41 -5.78
N GLY A 227 -2.32 13.68 -5.22
CA GLY A 227 -2.43 13.01 -3.94
C GLY A 227 -2.81 13.92 -2.79
N SER A 228 -2.05 14.99 -2.55
CA SER A 228 -2.31 15.93 -1.45
C SER A 228 -3.71 16.54 -1.48
N ALA A 229 -4.30 16.73 -2.66
CA ALA A 229 -5.66 17.27 -2.80
C ALA A 229 -6.75 16.20 -2.61
N ASN A 230 -6.45 14.95 -2.97
CA ASN A 230 -7.42 13.86 -2.97
C ASN A 230 -7.42 13.03 -1.68
N THR A 231 -6.39 13.08 -0.84
CA THR A 231 -6.32 12.26 0.38
C THR A 231 -7.53 12.48 1.30
N GLU A 232 -7.87 13.75 1.57
CA GLU A 232 -9.00 14.15 2.43
C GLU A 232 -10.17 14.74 1.64
N SER A 233 -10.20 14.53 0.32
CA SER A 233 -11.35 14.94 -0.49
C SER A 233 -12.57 14.11 -0.08
N PHE A 234 -13.75 14.72 -0.19
CA PHE A 234 -15.05 14.04 -0.03
C PHE A 234 -15.84 14.03 -1.35
N ARG A 235 -15.19 14.43 -2.46
CA ARG A 235 -15.81 14.41 -3.79
C ARG A 235 -15.87 12.98 -4.33
N ALA A 236 -16.86 12.74 -5.18
CA ALA A 236 -17.36 11.41 -5.53
C ALA A 236 -16.29 10.42 -6.04
N ASP A 237 -15.34 10.88 -6.87
CA ASP A 237 -14.28 10.05 -7.49
C ASP A 237 -12.88 10.40 -6.99
N GLU A 238 -12.77 11.13 -5.88
CA GLU A 238 -11.51 11.53 -5.26
C GLU A 238 -11.35 10.95 -3.86
N GLY A 239 -12.41 11.06 -3.06
CA GLY A 239 -12.40 10.75 -1.64
C GLY A 239 -12.63 9.29 -1.33
N ALA A 240 -11.63 8.63 -0.75
CA ALA A 240 -11.77 7.32 -0.12
C ALA A 240 -10.73 7.15 0.99
N VAL A 241 -11.10 6.44 2.06
CA VAL A 241 -10.12 5.96 3.06
C VAL A 241 -9.16 4.97 2.40
N GLY A 242 -7.90 4.95 2.83
CA GLY A 242 -6.83 4.19 2.18
C GLY A 242 -7.17 2.72 1.92
N GLU A 243 -7.86 2.09 2.87
CA GLU A 243 -8.26 0.68 2.86
C GLU A 243 -9.25 0.36 1.72
N LEU A 244 -10.07 1.33 1.30
CA LEU A 244 -11.09 1.16 0.24
C LEU A 244 -10.58 1.58 -1.15
N ARG A 245 -9.34 2.11 -1.23
CA ARG A 245 -8.66 2.40 -2.51
C ARG A 245 -8.15 1.11 -3.16
N GLY A 246 -7.71 1.21 -4.41
CA GLY A 246 -7.23 0.09 -5.22
C GLY A 246 -6.65 0.58 -6.54
N ALA A 247 -6.25 -0.36 -7.41
CA ALA A 247 -5.56 -0.09 -8.67
C ALA A 247 -6.44 0.45 -9.80
#